data_AF-A0A4P6U2A6-F1
#
_entry.id   AF-A0A4P6U2A6-F1
#
_cell.length_a   1.000
_cell.length_b   1.000
_cell.length_c   1.000
_cell.angle_alpha   90.00
_cell.angle_beta   90.00
_cell.angle_gamma   90.00
#
_symmetry.space_group_name_H-M   'P 1'
#
loop_
_entity.id
_entity.type
_entity.pdbx_description
1 polymer ?
#
loop_
_entity_poly.entity_id
_entity_poly.type
_entity_poly.pdbx_seq_one_letter_code
_entity_poly.pdbx_strand_id
1 'polypeptide(L)' 'MFTDTPIFSRLVAERGDVPAEVRGEADRIHRDLARVMPPGTGLPGAGPHAPGPMGPPPGR' A
#
# COMPACT_ATOMS: atom_id res chain seq x y z
N MET A 1 -19.76 17.12 10.91
CA MET A 1 -19.62 16.65 9.52
C MET A 1 -18.19 16.92 9.09
N PHE A 2 -17.44 15.91 8.64
CA PHE A 2 -16.08 16.11 8.13
C PHE A 2 -16.16 16.67 6.71
N THR A 3 -16.31 17.99 6.63
CA THR A 3 -16.36 18.78 5.38
C THR A 3 -15.10 19.63 5.21
N ASP A 4 -13.95 19.10 5.65
CA ASP A 4 -12.64 19.62 5.26
C ASP A 4 -12.13 18.70 4.16
N THR A 5 -11.58 19.25 3.08
CA THR A 5 -10.98 18.47 2.01
C THR A 5 -10.09 17.40 2.66
N PRO A 6 -10.46 16.10 2.56
CA PRO A 6 -9.96 15.09 3.48
C PRO A 6 -8.46 15.08 3.32
N ILE A 7 -7.75 15.39 4.40
CA ILE A 7 -6.30 15.66 4.56
C ILE A 7 -5.42 15.12 3.42
N PHE A 8 -5.69 13.91 2.95
CA PHE A 8 -5.13 13.27 1.77
C PHE A 8 -4.92 14.16 0.53
N SER A 9 -5.95 14.84 -0.02
CA SER A 9 -5.74 15.59 -1.28
C SER A 9 -4.80 16.78 -1.09
N ARG A 10 -4.84 17.40 0.10
CA ARG A 10 -3.92 18.46 0.49
C ARG A 10 -2.50 17.92 0.68
N LEU A 11 -2.35 16.75 1.29
CA LEU A 11 -1.05 16.07 1.39
C LEU A 11 -0.47 15.76 0.01
N VAL A 12 -1.30 15.31 -0.93
CA VAL A 12 -0.86 15.06 -2.31
C VAL A 12 -0.43 16.36 -2.99
N ALA A 13 -1.16 17.47 -2.79
CA ALA A 13 -0.79 18.77 -3.35
C ALA A 13 0.52 19.33 -2.74
N GLU A 14 0.75 19.13 -1.44
CA GLU A 14 1.93 19.67 -0.74
C GLU A 14 3.18 18.76 -0.85
N ARG A 15 3.00 17.44 -0.94
CA ARG A 15 4.08 16.44 -0.85
C ARG A 15 4.17 15.50 -2.05
N GLY A 16 3.24 15.58 -2.99
CA GLY A 16 3.11 14.61 -4.09
C GLY A 16 2.32 13.36 -3.69
N ASP A 17 1.97 12.55 -4.69
CA ASP A 17 1.24 11.29 -4.50
C ASP A 17 2.19 10.16 -4.09
N VAL A 18 2.76 10.30 -2.89
CA VAL A 18 3.69 9.32 -2.30
C VAL A 18 3.12 7.89 -2.32
N PRO A 19 1.83 7.63 -2.02
CA PRO A 19 1.28 6.28 -2.16
C PRO A 19 1.34 5.71 -3.57
N ALA A 20 1.06 6.50 -4.61
CA ALA A 20 1.18 6.04 -5.99
C ALA A 20 2.64 5.78 -6.38
N GLU A 21 3.56 6.67 -5.96
CA GLU A 21 4.99 6.50 -6.20
C GLU A 21 5.53 5.20 -5.58
N VAL A 22 5.19 4.93 -4.32
CA VAL A 22 5.62 3.72 -3.62
C VAL A 22 5.05 2.46 -4.27
N ARG A 23 3.80 2.47 -4.75
CA ARG A 23 3.23 1.35 -5.52
C ARG A 23 4.01 1.11 -6.81
N GLY A 24 4.30 2.17 -7.55
CA GLY A 24 5.09 2.09 -8.77
C GLY A 24 6.47 1.50 -8.53
N GLU A 25 7.12 1.88 -7.44
CA GLU A 25 8.45 1.36 -7.08
C GLU A 25 8.39 -0.10 -6.59
N ALA A 26 7.41 -0.43 -5.76
CA ALA A 26 7.18 -1.81 -5.32
C ALA A 26 6.96 -2.75 -6.53
N ASP A 27 6.17 -2.32 -7.52
CA ASP A 27 5.95 -3.10 -8.74
C ASP A 27 7.22 -3.25 -9.59
N ARG A 28 8.08 -2.23 -9.63
CA ARG A 28 9.39 -2.32 -10.29
C ARG A 28 10.28 -3.34 -9.61
N ILE A 29 10.47 -3.21 -8.28
CA ILE A 29 11.27 -4.13 -7.48
C ILE A 29 10.75 -5.55 -7.61
N HIS A 30 9.44 -5.75 -7.56
CA HIS A 30 8.83 -7.07 -7.69
C HIS A 30 9.13 -7.71 -9.05
N ARG A 31 9.03 -6.95 -10.15
CA ARG A 31 9.38 -7.44 -11.50
C ARG A 31 10.87 -7.78 -11.62
N ASP A 32 11.74 -6.95 -11.07
CA ASP A 32 13.17 -7.18 -11.11
C ASP A 32 13.56 -8.39 -10.27
N LEU A 33 12.96 -8.55 -9.10
CA LEU A 33 13.13 -9.72 -8.25
C LEU A 33 12.66 -11.00 -8.97
N ALA A 34 11.50 -10.96 -9.63
CA ALA A 34 10.98 -12.08 -10.40
C ALA A 34 11.87 -12.50 -11.59
N ARG A 35 12.72 -11.59 -12.11
CA ARG A 35 13.69 -11.92 -13.16
C ARG A 35 14.91 -12.65 -12.63
N VAL A 36 15.34 -12.36 -11.40
CA VAL A 36 16.58 -12.89 -10.83
C VAL A 36 16.35 -14.07 -9.87
N MET A 37 15.15 -14.19 -9.31
CA MET A 37 14.76 -15.31 -8.47
C MET A 37 13.96 -16.34 -9.27
N PRO A 38 14.41 -17.61 -9.33
CA PRO A 38 13.62 -18.68 -9.90
C PRO A 38 12.26 -18.81 -9.20
N PRO A 39 11.18 -19.14 -9.92
CA PRO A 39 9.88 -19.38 -9.31
C PRO A 39 9.96 -20.59 -8.38
N GLY A 40 10.04 -20.35 -7.06
CA GLY A 40 10.19 -21.42 -6.06
C GLY A 40 10.71 -20.98 -4.69
N THR A 41 11.32 -19.79 -4.58
CA THR A 41 11.91 -19.29 -3.32
C THR A 41 10.97 -18.41 -2.48
N GLY A 42 9.65 -18.44 -2.76
CA GLY A 42 8.68 -17.53 -2.15
C GLY A 42 8.55 -17.70 -0.63
N LEU A 43 8.72 -16.59 0.10
CA LEU A 43 8.30 -16.47 1.50
C LEU A 43 6.78 -16.68 1.61
N PRO A 44 6.28 -17.53 2.53
CA PRO A 44 4.85 -17.71 2.74
C PRO A 44 4.28 -16.45 3.41
N GLY A 45 3.68 -15.56 2.63
CA GLY A 45 3.01 -14.37 3.17
C GLY A 45 2.79 -13.21 2.20
N ALA A 46 3.45 -13.18 1.04
CA ALA A 46 3.23 -12.15 0.02
C ALA A 46 1.97 -12.42 -0.82
N GLY A 47 0.81 -12.50 -0.18
CA GLY A 47 -0.49 -12.43 -0.85
C GLY A 47 -0.88 -10.96 -1.09
N PRO A 48 -1.71 -10.63 -2.11
CA PRO A 48 -1.90 -9.24 -2.56
C PRO A 48 -2.61 -8.31 -1.56
N HIS A 49 -3.24 -8.82 -0.50
CA HIS A 49 -3.99 -8.00 0.44
C HIS A 49 -4.04 -8.67 1.82
N ALA A 50 -3.41 -8.06 2.82
CA ALA A 50 -3.79 -8.29 4.21
C ALA A 50 -3.82 -6.95 4.98
N PRO A 51 -4.88 -6.13 4.80
CA PRO A 51 -5.33 -5.30 5.89
C PRO A 51 -5.86 -6.23 6.98
N GLY A 52 -5.26 -6.23 8.17
CA GLY A 52 -5.79 -6.96 9.32
C GLY A 52 -7.24 -6.56 9.61
N PRO A 53 -8.05 -7.43 10.24
CA PRO A 53 -9.45 -7.14 10.48
C PRO A 53 -9.56 -5.95 11.45
N MET A 54 -9.89 -4.78 10.92
CA MET A 54 -10.30 -3.64 11.71
C MET A 54 -11.73 -3.93 12.20
N GLY A 55 -11.84 -4.64 13.32
CA GLY A 55 -13.12 -4.79 14.02
C GLY A 55 -13.62 -3.42 14.49
N PRO A 56 -14.93 -3.14 14.44
CA PRO A 56 -15.47 -1.86 14.88
C PRO A 56 -15.25 -1.66 16.39
N PRO A 57 -15.00 -0.43 16.87
CA PRO A 57 -14.91 -0.16 18.30
C PRO A 57 -16.27 -0.42 18.98
N PRO A 58 -16.32 -1.10 20.14
CA PRO A 58 -17.56 -1.25 20.89
C PRO A 58 -18.00 0.12 21.43
N GLY A 59 -19.19 0.55 21.01
CA GLY A 59 -19.82 1.76 21.52
C GLY A 59 -20.16 1.65 23.01
N ARG A 60 -19.91 2.72 23.74
CA ARG A 60 -20.49 3.02 25.06
C ARG A 60 -21.02 4.43 25.05
#